data_AF-A0A7S0J0P6-F1
#
_entry.id   AF-A0A7S0J0P6-F1
#
_cell.length_a   1.000
_cell.length_b   1.000
_cell.length_c   1.000
_cell.angle_alpha   90.00
_cell.angle_beta   90.00
_cell.angle_gamma   90.00
#
_symmetry.space_group_name_H-M   'P 1'
#
loop_
_entity.id
_entity.type
_entity.pdbx_description
1 polymer ?
#
loop_
_entity_poly.entity_id
_entity_poly.type
_entity_poly.pdbx_seq_one_letter_code
_entity_poly.pdbx_strand_id
1 'polypeptide(L)'
;LCLGPSTGSSSGNKQPDVRITDKALDLSWPMQTGELRFAQSFLHHVYPDSAQWSADAGLRLTLTVTKAHPKMWRTPFEAGKLPTIKPDWSRWVEEGDDDDKEDDLVSGGRRQPAVEQAVDELNIADERTLEVPPLDVSTEEWKEAWRALTSPQRMLTLALFWNAQEHAGRLAAAKHLMGILRVSGGVDEKLEARFKGGQALLQPLDVSVYEAEKRPTAWVRTFRQMGRGEQVALLDTCFEFCDSHEHGLIVASFL
;
A
#
# COMPACT_ATOMS: atom_id res chain seq x y z
N LEU A 1 -8.28 4.57 18.96
CA LEU A 1 -8.47 4.44 20.43
C LEU A 1 -9.96 4.42 20.73
N CYS A 2 -10.42 3.45 21.53
CA CYS A 2 -11.83 3.26 21.90
C CYS A 2 -11.97 3.07 23.42
N LEU A 3 -13.01 3.68 24.01
CA LEU A 3 -13.78 3.17 25.14
C LEU A 3 -15.24 3.65 24.98
N GLY A 4 -16.20 2.78 25.30
CA GLY A 4 -17.65 2.99 25.11
C GLY A 4 -18.29 3.98 26.09
N PRO A 5 -19.57 4.34 25.85
CA PRO A 5 -20.18 5.55 26.38
C PRO A 5 -20.67 5.36 27.82
N SER A 6 -20.47 6.39 28.65
CA SER A 6 -21.32 6.63 29.81
C SER A 6 -21.97 8.00 29.69
N THR A 7 -23.30 7.97 29.72
CA THR A 7 -24.18 9.13 29.76
C THR A 7 -24.08 9.80 31.14
N GLY A 8 -23.79 11.11 31.19
CA GLY A 8 -23.78 11.86 32.45
C GLY A 8 -23.64 13.37 32.25
N SER A 9 -24.62 14.12 32.72
CA SER A 9 -24.90 15.54 32.49
C SER A 9 -23.98 16.54 33.23
N SER A 10 -23.77 17.68 32.56
CA SER A 10 -23.58 19.05 33.09
C SER A 10 -22.35 19.40 33.94
N SER A 11 -21.31 19.88 33.27
CA SER A 11 -20.79 21.24 33.46
C SER A 11 -20.64 21.85 32.07
N GLY A 12 -20.78 23.17 31.91
CA GLY A 12 -20.85 23.85 30.60
C GLY A 12 -19.54 23.76 29.81
N ASN A 13 -19.18 22.57 29.34
CA ASN A 13 -18.05 22.35 28.46
C ASN A 13 -18.40 22.94 27.11
N LYS A 14 -17.82 24.11 26.84
CA LYS A 14 -17.86 24.71 25.52
C LYS A 14 -17.25 23.71 24.54
N GLN A 15 -18.06 23.32 23.57
CA GLN A 15 -17.65 22.36 22.57
C GLN A 15 -16.62 23.00 21.62
N PRO A 16 -15.66 22.22 21.13
CA PRO A 16 -14.74 22.67 20.08
C PRO A 16 -15.50 22.90 18.77
N ASP A 17 -15.14 23.96 18.03
CA ASP A 17 -15.52 24.17 16.63
C ASP A 17 -14.41 23.59 15.75
N VAL A 18 -14.72 22.53 15.00
CA VAL A 18 -13.78 21.83 14.12
C VAL A 18 -14.30 21.94 12.70
N ARG A 19 -13.53 22.59 11.83
CA ARG A 19 -13.83 22.73 10.40
C ARG A 19 -12.74 22.10 9.58
N ILE A 20 -13.14 21.20 8.70
CA ILE A 20 -12.24 20.46 7.84
C ILE A 20 -12.69 20.65 6.41
N THR A 21 -11.74 21.00 5.55
CA THR A 21 -11.88 20.98 4.10
C THR A 21 -10.94 19.91 3.55
N ASP A 22 -10.96 19.70 2.24
CA ASP A 22 -10.10 18.72 1.59
C ASP A 22 -8.60 19.04 1.79
N LYS A 23 -8.27 20.30 2.08
CA LYS A 23 -6.90 20.80 2.20
C LYS A 23 -6.55 21.50 3.51
N ALA A 24 -7.50 21.78 4.39
CA ALA A 24 -7.24 22.54 5.61
C ALA A 24 -8.05 22.04 6.81
N LEU A 25 -7.45 22.20 7.99
CA LEU A 25 -8.05 22.02 9.30
C LEU A 25 -8.03 23.36 10.04
N ASP A 26 -9.19 23.80 10.51
CA ASP A 26 -9.35 24.93 11.42
C ASP A 26 -10.09 24.46 12.69
N LEU A 27 -9.46 24.68 13.84
CA LEU A 27 -9.93 24.27 15.15
C LEU A 27 -9.91 25.49 16.08
N SER A 28 -11.05 25.77 16.70
CA SER A 28 -11.19 26.68 17.84
C SER A 28 -11.78 25.93 19.02
N TRP A 29 -11.15 26.03 20.19
CA TRP A 29 -11.67 25.44 21.42
C TRP A 29 -11.61 26.44 22.58
N PRO A 30 -12.76 26.98 23.01
CA PRO A 30 -12.84 27.80 24.20
C PRO A 30 -12.51 26.98 25.46
N MET A 31 -11.42 27.32 26.11
CA MET A 31 -10.90 26.72 27.35
C MET A 31 -11.20 27.61 28.55
N GLN A 32 -11.05 27.10 29.77
CA GLN A 32 -11.17 27.94 30.97
C GLN A 32 -10.09 29.02 31.05
N THR A 33 -8.90 28.74 30.50
CA THR A 33 -7.72 29.61 30.54
C THR A 33 -7.56 30.50 29.30
N GLY A 34 -8.47 30.41 28.32
CA GLY A 34 -8.36 31.16 27.07
C GLY A 34 -9.03 30.45 25.90
N GLU A 35 -8.53 30.66 24.68
CA GLU A 35 -8.99 29.97 23.48
C GLU A 35 -7.81 29.24 22.85
N LEU A 36 -7.95 27.94 22.61
CA LEU A 36 -7.02 27.19 21.77
C LEU A 36 -7.42 27.41 20.32
N ARG A 37 -6.50 27.91 19.48
CA ARG A 37 -6.69 27.98 18.03
C ARG A 37 -5.61 27.19 17.31
N PHE A 38 -6.02 26.43 16.31
CA PHE A 38 -5.13 25.66 15.47
C PHE A 38 -5.66 25.63 14.04
N ALA A 39 -4.95 26.27 13.13
CA ALA A 39 -5.27 26.28 11.71
C ALA A 39 -4.04 25.84 10.90
N GLN A 40 -4.18 24.80 10.08
CA GLN A 40 -3.10 24.24 9.26
C GLN A 40 -3.63 23.67 7.94
N SER A 41 -2.79 23.69 6.92
CA SER A 41 -3.07 23.04 5.63
C SER A 41 -2.46 21.64 5.60
N PHE A 42 -3.24 20.64 5.17
CA PHE A 42 -2.77 19.27 5.04
C PHE A 42 -1.80 19.14 3.87
N LEU A 43 -0.73 18.35 4.07
CA LEU A 43 0.25 18.09 3.01
C LEU A 43 -0.41 17.44 1.78
N HIS A 44 -1.35 16.53 2.01
CA HIS A 44 -2.13 15.86 0.97
C HIS A 44 -3.62 16.00 1.24
N HIS A 45 -4.44 15.77 0.21
CA HIS A 45 -5.90 15.85 0.35
C HIS A 45 -6.42 14.81 1.35
N VAL A 46 -7.51 15.16 2.03
CA VAL A 46 -8.31 14.29 2.90
C VAL A 46 -9.75 14.24 2.41
N TYR A 47 -10.54 13.27 2.88
CA TYR A 47 -11.99 13.26 2.67
C TYR A 47 -12.69 13.98 3.83
N PRO A 48 -13.20 15.22 3.66
CA PRO A 48 -13.78 15.98 4.78
C PRO A 48 -15.00 15.28 5.38
N ASP A 49 -15.79 14.61 4.55
CA ASP A 49 -17.00 13.89 4.96
C ASP A 49 -16.68 12.65 5.84
N SER A 50 -15.42 12.20 5.86
CA SER A 50 -14.96 11.13 6.76
C SER A 50 -14.57 11.64 8.15
N ALA A 51 -14.53 12.96 8.35
CA ALA A 51 -14.04 13.54 9.58
C ALA A 51 -14.96 13.19 10.76
N GLN A 52 -14.39 12.57 11.77
CA GLN A 52 -15.04 12.27 13.04
C GLN A 52 -14.18 12.82 14.16
N TRP A 53 -14.81 13.46 15.14
CA TRP A 53 -14.09 13.95 16.30
C TRP A 53 -14.86 13.73 17.59
N SER A 54 -14.11 13.64 18.69
CA SER A 54 -14.63 13.57 20.04
C SER A 54 -13.80 14.44 20.97
N ALA A 55 -14.42 14.93 22.04
CA ALA A 55 -13.76 15.76 23.03
C ALA A 55 -14.04 15.24 24.45
N ASP A 56 -12.98 14.97 25.19
CA ASP A 56 -13.05 14.48 26.56
C ASP A 56 -12.91 15.64 27.54
N ALA A 57 -14.04 16.12 28.06
CA ALA A 57 -14.15 17.04 29.19
C ALA A 57 -13.21 18.27 29.19
N GLY A 58 -12.86 18.82 28.02
CA GLY A 58 -11.94 19.98 27.92
C GLY A 58 -10.45 19.63 27.95
N LEU A 59 -10.08 18.35 28.00
CA LEU A 59 -8.68 17.91 28.16
C LEU A 59 -8.07 17.42 26.85
N ARG A 60 -8.85 16.71 26.03
CA ARG A 60 -8.36 16.09 24.81
C ARG A 60 -9.40 16.18 23.71
N LEU A 61 -8.96 16.58 22.52
CA LEU A 61 -9.71 16.42 21.28
C LEU A 61 -9.06 15.31 20.48
N THR A 62 -9.86 14.34 20.07
CA THR A 62 -9.46 13.33 19.09
C THR A 62 -10.12 13.67 17.77
N LEU A 63 -9.32 13.84 16.73
CA LEU A 63 -9.79 13.96 15.35
C LEU A 63 -9.31 12.75 14.55
N THR A 64 -10.22 12.15 13.79
CA THR A 64 -9.95 11.10 12.81
C THR A 64 -10.47 11.57 11.46
N VAL A 65 -9.61 11.47 10.45
CA VAL A 65 -9.95 11.81 9.06
C VAL A 65 -9.25 10.83 8.13
N THR A 66 -9.92 10.42 7.06
CA THR A 66 -9.38 9.51 6.07
C THR A 66 -8.55 10.28 5.04
N LYS A 67 -7.32 9.80 4.80
CA LYS A 67 -6.45 10.32 3.73
C LYS A 67 -7.12 10.08 2.37
N ALA A 68 -7.04 11.04 1.45
CA ALA A 68 -7.50 10.82 0.07
C ALA A 68 -6.57 9.90 -0.73
N HIS A 69 -5.30 9.80 -0.32
CA HIS A 69 -4.30 8.92 -0.92
C HIS A 69 -3.69 7.96 0.12
N PRO A 70 -3.39 6.70 -0.27
CA PRO A 70 -2.84 5.69 0.62
C PRO A 70 -1.35 5.90 0.96
N LYS A 71 -0.72 6.98 0.46
CA LYS A 71 0.69 7.25 0.71
C LYS A 71 0.96 7.50 2.20
N MET A 72 2.11 7.05 2.67
CA MET A 72 2.63 7.39 3.99
C MET A 72 2.92 8.89 4.07
N TRP A 73 2.45 9.53 5.14
CA TRP A 73 2.68 10.96 5.38
C TRP A 73 3.86 11.12 6.33
N ARG A 74 5.00 11.65 5.83
CA ARG A 74 6.15 11.99 6.70
C ARG A 74 5.80 13.10 7.70
N THR A 75 4.90 13.99 7.31
CA THR A 75 4.27 15.00 8.15
C THR A 75 2.84 15.23 7.66
N PRO A 76 1.87 15.48 8.55
CA PRO A 76 0.49 15.71 8.14
C PRO A 76 0.23 17.09 7.53
N PHE A 77 1.10 18.08 7.74
CA PHE A 77 0.84 19.47 7.35
C PHE A 77 1.91 20.03 6.41
N GLU A 78 1.51 20.92 5.50
CA GLU A 78 2.41 21.58 4.52
C GLU A 78 3.50 22.40 5.20
N ALA A 79 3.21 22.97 6.38
CA ALA A 79 4.17 23.74 7.18
C ALA A 79 5.34 22.90 7.74
N GLY A 80 5.34 21.59 7.52
CA GLY A 80 6.43 20.71 7.94
C GLY A 80 6.35 20.35 9.43
N LYS A 81 7.50 20.41 10.13
CA LYS A 81 7.61 20.02 11.54
C LYS A 81 7.22 21.20 12.44
N LEU A 82 6.00 21.14 12.98
CA LEU A 82 5.52 22.13 13.94
C LEU A 82 5.93 21.74 15.37
N PRO A 83 6.48 22.66 16.18
CA PRO A 83 7.02 22.34 17.51
C PRO A 83 5.95 21.88 18.51
N THR A 84 4.69 22.26 18.27
CA THR A 84 3.53 21.90 19.07
C THR A 84 2.93 20.55 18.70
N ILE A 85 3.40 19.92 17.61
CA ILE A 85 2.87 18.66 17.09
C ILE A 85 3.87 17.55 17.38
N LYS A 86 3.38 16.48 18.03
CA LYS A 86 4.15 15.28 18.34
C LYS A 86 3.43 14.05 17.79
N PRO A 87 4.15 13.04 17.30
CA PRO A 87 3.54 11.77 16.92
C PRO A 87 2.81 11.12 18.12
N ASP A 88 1.59 10.62 17.89
CA ASP A 88 0.87 9.80 18.87
C ASP A 88 1.28 8.34 18.68
N TRP A 89 2.36 7.92 19.35
CA TRP A 89 2.89 6.56 19.27
C TRP A 89 1.90 5.48 19.76
N SER A 90 0.89 5.84 20.56
CA SER A 90 -0.13 4.88 21.03
C SER A 90 -1.13 4.48 19.94
N ARG A 91 -1.21 5.28 18.88
CA ARG A 91 -2.04 5.04 17.70
C ARG A 91 -1.20 4.83 16.45
N TRP A 92 0.12 4.87 16.59
CA TRP A 92 1.03 4.59 15.51
C TRP A 92 0.91 3.10 15.21
N VAL A 93 0.32 2.79 14.07
CA VAL A 93 0.33 1.46 13.49
C VAL A 93 1.38 1.52 12.40
N GLU A 94 2.41 0.69 12.50
CA GLU A 94 3.29 0.48 11.36
C GLU A 94 2.42 -0.13 10.26
N GLU A 95 2.36 0.51 9.08
CA GLU A 95 1.57 0.04 7.94
C GLU A 95 2.12 -1.34 7.51
N GLY A 96 1.66 -2.40 8.20
CA GLY A 96 2.26 -3.74 8.21
C GLY A 96 1.94 -4.62 9.44
N ASP A 97 1.38 -4.07 10.53
CA ASP A 97 1.20 -4.77 11.82
C ASP A 97 -0.23 -5.33 12.07
N ASP A 98 -0.98 -5.66 11.00
CA ASP A 98 -2.19 -6.50 11.11
C ASP A 98 -1.77 -7.98 11.16
N ASP A 99 -1.04 -8.33 12.23
CA ASP A 99 -0.76 -9.71 12.62
C ASP A 99 -2.03 -10.35 13.20
N ASP A 100 -2.59 -11.28 12.44
CA ASP A 100 -3.29 -12.50 12.86
C ASP A 100 -3.62 -12.61 14.36
N LYS A 101 -4.78 -12.11 14.75
CA LYS A 101 -5.52 -12.66 15.90
C LYS A 101 -6.66 -13.51 15.37
N GLU A 102 -6.38 -14.79 15.16
CA GLU A 102 -7.43 -15.80 15.00
C GLU A 102 -8.20 -15.96 16.35
N ASP A 103 -9.44 -15.48 16.29
CA ASP A 103 -10.69 -15.90 16.95
C ASP A 103 -10.78 -16.14 18.46
N ASP A 104 -11.62 -15.31 19.10
CA ASP A 104 -12.85 -15.87 19.68
C ASP A 104 -14.02 -14.85 19.72
N LEU A 105 -15.12 -15.25 19.07
CA LEU A 105 -16.53 -14.91 19.31
C LEU A 105 -17.13 -13.55 18.85
N VAL A 106 -17.91 -13.70 17.77
CA VAL A 106 -19.29 -13.18 17.54
C VAL A 106 -19.46 -11.75 17.00
N SER A 107 -20.09 -11.73 15.82
CA SER A 107 -20.88 -10.65 15.19
C SER A 107 -20.16 -9.53 14.43
N GLY A 108 -20.34 -9.55 13.10
CA GLY A 108 -20.54 -8.32 12.31
C GLY A 108 -19.39 -7.86 11.42
N GLY A 109 -18.72 -8.78 10.70
CA GLY A 109 -17.69 -8.43 9.71
C GLY A 109 -18.25 -7.74 8.46
N ARG A 110 -18.22 -6.41 8.45
CA ARG A 110 -18.48 -5.57 7.28
C ARG A 110 -17.31 -5.74 6.30
N ARG A 111 -17.58 -6.34 5.13
CA ARG A 111 -16.64 -6.50 4.01
C ARG A 111 -15.83 -5.21 3.76
N GLN A 112 -14.50 -5.30 3.81
CA GLN A 112 -13.61 -4.28 3.25
C GLN A 112 -13.76 -4.30 1.72
N PRO A 113 -14.15 -3.21 1.04
CA PRO A 113 -14.34 -3.23 -0.41
C PRO A 113 -13.18 -2.59 -1.20
N ALA A 114 -12.11 -2.09 -0.55
CA ALA A 114 -11.22 -1.13 -1.21
C ALA A 114 -10.00 -1.73 -1.94
N VAL A 115 -9.55 -2.94 -1.62
CA VAL A 115 -8.33 -3.51 -2.23
C VAL A 115 -8.65 -4.46 -3.40
N GLU A 116 -9.81 -5.11 -3.38
CA GLU A 116 -10.30 -5.87 -4.55
C GLU A 116 -10.74 -4.93 -5.70
N GLN A 117 -11.20 -3.71 -5.39
CA GLN A 117 -11.71 -2.78 -6.39
C GLN A 117 -10.66 -2.13 -7.29
N ALA A 118 -9.39 -2.03 -6.86
CA ALA A 118 -8.35 -1.41 -7.68
C ALA A 118 -7.91 -2.28 -8.88
N VAL A 119 -8.32 -3.55 -8.92
CA VAL A 119 -7.89 -4.51 -9.96
C VAL A 119 -9.05 -5.20 -10.67
N ASP A 120 -10.28 -4.97 -10.22
CA ASP A 120 -11.53 -5.36 -10.92
C ASP A 120 -11.86 -4.43 -12.10
N GLU A 121 -11.19 -3.28 -12.22
CA GLU A 121 -11.26 -2.39 -13.39
C GLU A 121 -10.52 -2.91 -14.64
N LEU A 122 -9.92 -4.11 -14.61
CA LEU A 122 -9.30 -4.77 -15.77
C LEU A 122 -10.31 -5.38 -16.78
N ASN A 123 -11.60 -5.09 -16.62
CA ASN A 123 -12.68 -5.67 -17.44
C ASN A 123 -13.24 -4.74 -18.53
N ILE A 124 -12.65 -3.56 -18.71
CA ILE A 124 -12.97 -2.69 -19.85
C ILE A 124 -11.89 -2.93 -20.89
N ALA A 125 -12.27 -3.03 -22.18
CA ALA A 125 -11.38 -3.17 -23.31
C ALA A 125 -10.27 -2.09 -23.27
N ASP A 126 -9.16 -2.42 -22.61
CA ASP A 126 -8.05 -1.52 -22.40
C ASP A 126 -7.29 -1.47 -23.73
N GLU A 127 -7.30 -0.31 -24.39
CA GLU A 127 -6.55 -0.04 -25.63
C GLU A 127 -5.04 -0.33 -25.47
N ARG A 128 -4.58 -0.51 -24.22
CA ARG A 128 -3.22 -0.88 -23.83
C ARG A 128 -3.02 -2.38 -23.69
N THR A 129 -3.96 -3.21 -24.14
CA THR A 129 -3.75 -4.66 -24.20
C THR A 129 -2.74 -5.01 -25.30
N LEU A 130 -1.76 -5.84 -24.94
CA LEU A 130 -0.82 -6.44 -25.87
C LEU A 130 -1.32 -7.83 -26.26
N GLU A 131 -1.50 -8.06 -27.55
CA GLU A 131 -1.85 -9.38 -28.10
C GLU A 131 -0.63 -10.32 -27.97
N VAL A 132 -0.78 -11.39 -27.21
CA VAL A 132 0.23 -12.41 -26.94
C VAL A 132 -0.41 -13.79 -26.93
N PRO A 133 0.33 -14.88 -27.22
CA PRO A 133 -0.21 -16.23 -27.05
C PRO A 133 -0.65 -16.48 -25.61
N PRO A 134 -1.54 -17.45 -25.35
CA PRO A 134 -1.98 -17.78 -23.99
C PRO A 134 -0.80 -18.10 -23.05
N LEU A 135 -0.94 -17.74 -21.77
CA LEU A 135 0.02 -18.14 -20.75
C LEU A 135 -0.21 -19.61 -20.38
N ASP A 136 0.42 -20.50 -21.14
CA ASP A 136 0.43 -21.95 -20.87
C ASP A 136 1.85 -22.39 -20.53
N VAL A 137 2.13 -22.54 -19.24
CA VAL A 137 3.46 -22.92 -18.72
C VAL A 137 3.95 -24.28 -19.19
N SER A 138 3.08 -25.11 -19.78
CA SER A 138 3.47 -26.39 -20.38
C SER A 138 4.05 -26.27 -21.79
N THR A 139 3.98 -25.09 -22.40
CA THR A 139 4.44 -24.82 -23.77
C THR A 139 5.66 -23.88 -23.78
N GLU A 140 6.36 -23.79 -24.91
CA GLU A 140 7.46 -22.83 -25.12
C GLU A 140 6.98 -21.51 -25.76
N GLU A 141 5.80 -21.49 -26.37
CA GLU A 141 5.29 -20.34 -27.15
C GLU A 141 5.19 -19.06 -26.30
N TRP A 142 4.75 -19.17 -25.04
CA TRP A 142 4.68 -18.03 -24.14
C TRP A 142 6.08 -17.51 -23.76
N LYS A 143 7.11 -18.37 -23.69
CA LYS A 143 8.49 -17.96 -23.39
C LYS A 143 9.09 -17.20 -24.57
N GLU A 144 8.80 -17.63 -25.78
CA GLU A 144 9.20 -16.88 -26.98
C GLU A 144 8.53 -15.50 -27.02
N ALA A 145 7.24 -15.44 -26.74
CA ALA A 145 6.52 -14.17 -26.62
C ALA A 145 7.06 -13.29 -25.48
N TRP A 146 7.43 -13.89 -24.33
CA TRP A 146 8.05 -13.18 -23.21
C TRP A 146 9.37 -12.52 -23.61
N ARG A 147 10.23 -13.26 -24.31
CA ARG A 147 11.52 -12.74 -24.81
C ARG A 147 11.34 -11.65 -25.86
N ALA A 148 10.27 -11.70 -26.65
CA ALA A 148 9.95 -10.71 -27.65
C ALA A 148 9.42 -9.38 -27.07
N LEU A 149 8.99 -9.35 -25.81
CA LEU A 149 8.59 -8.11 -25.14
C LEU A 149 9.76 -7.13 -25.07
N THR A 150 9.45 -5.83 -25.08
CA THR A 150 10.45 -4.81 -24.74
C THR A 150 10.76 -4.84 -23.24
N SER A 151 11.90 -4.28 -22.84
CA SER A 151 12.26 -4.20 -21.42
C SER A 151 11.20 -3.51 -20.55
N PRO A 152 10.65 -2.33 -20.92
CA PRO A 152 9.57 -1.70 -20.16
C PRO A 152 8.32 -2.58 -20.04
N GLN A 153 7.95 -3.30 -21.09
CA GLN A 153 6.81 -4.22 -21.07
C GLN A 153 7.06 -5.43 -20.15
N ARG A 154 8.28 -5.99 -20.13
CA ARG A 154 8.65 -7.03 -19.16
C ARG A 154 8.58 -6.52 -17.73
N MET A 155 9.13 -5.33 -17.46
CA MET A 155 9.13 -4.74 -16.12
C MET A 155 7.71 -4.46 -15.63
N LEU A 156 6.86 -3.88 -16.49
CA LEU A 156 5.44 -3.70 -16.20
C LEU A 156 4.75 -5.04 -15.92
N THR A 157 5.00 -6.06 -16.75
CA THR A 157 4.36 -7.37 -16.57
C THR A 157 4.80 -8.06 -15.29
N LEU A 158 6.10 -8.02 -14.95
CA LEU A 158 6.62 -8.52 -13.68
C LEU A 158 6.05 -7.77 -12.48
N ALA A 159 5.92 -6.45 -12.57
CA ALA A 159 5.31 -5.64 -11.52
C ALA A 159 3.82 -5.99 -11.32
N LEU A 160 3.09 -6.25 -12.41
CA LEU A 160 1.70 -6.69 -12.35
C LEU A 160 1.58 -8.11 -11.76
N PHE A 161 2.47 -9.03 -12.13
CA PHE A 161 2.53 -10.37 -11.51
C PHE A 161 2.81 -10.27 -10.02
N TRP A 162 3.83 -9.51 -9.63
CA TRP A 162 4.16 -9.25 -8.22
C TRP A 162 2.96 -8.68 -7.44
N ASN A 163 2.30 -7.68 -8.00
CA ASN A 163 1.13 -7.03 -7.39
C ASN A 163 -0.09 -7.96 -7.31
N ALA A 164 -0.19 -8.95 -8.22
CA ALA A 164 -1.24 -9.96 -8.19
C ALA A 164 -1.00 -11.03 -7.11
N GLN A 165 0.20 -11.14 -6.54
CA GLN A 165 0.46 -12.05 -5.43
C GLN A 165 0.01 -11.46 -4.09
N GLU A 166 -0.43 -12.36 -3.21
CA GLU A 166 -0.57 -12.09 -1.77
C GLU A 166 0.81 -11.87 -1.12
N HIS A 167 0.83 -11.24 0.06
CA HIS A 167 2.08 -10.96 0.78
C HIS A 167 2.96 -12.20 0.99
N ALA A 168 2.37 -13.33 1.41
CA ALA A 168 3.10 -14.58 1.58
C ALA A 168 3.68 -15.12 0.26
N GLY A 169 2.99 -14.89 -0.88
CA GLY A 169 3.48 -15.22 -2.21
C GLY A 169 4.66 -14.35 -2.63
N ARG A 170 4.57 -13.03 -2.39
CA ARG A 170 5.68 -12.09 -2.63
C ARG A 170 6.90 -12.46 -1.80
N LEU A 171 6.71 -12.82 -0.53
CA LEU A 171 7.82 -13.23 0.34
C LEU A 171 8.52 -14.50 -0.17
N ALA A 172 7.74 -15.48 -0.64
CA ALA A 172 8.29 -16.69 -1.25
C ALA A 172 9.05 -16.38 -2.55
N ALA A 173 8.46 -15.57 -3.44
CA ALA A 173 9.08 -15.14 -4.69
C ALA A 173 10.38 -14.36 -4.42
N ALA A 174 10.36 -13.40 -3.51
CA ALA A 174 11.52 -12.59 -3.16
C ALA A 174 12.69 -13.44 -2.64
N LYS A 175 12.42 -14.42 -1.78
CA LYS A 175 13.43 -15.37 -1.30
C LYS A 175 14.04 -16.17 -2.45
N HIS A 176 13.24 -16.58 -3.43
CA HIS A 176 13.70 -17.31 -4.60
C HIS A 176 14.56 -16.44 -5.53
N LEU A 177 14.08 -15.25 -5.87
CA LEU A 177 14.78 -14.27 -6.70
C LEU A 177 16.13 -13.86 -6.08
N MET A 178 16.18 -13.67 -4.76
CA MET A 178 17.42 -13.43 -4.03
C MET A 178 18.42 -14.59 -4.17
N GLY A 179 17.92 -15.84 -4.23
CA GLY A 179 18.73 -17.02 -4.51
C GLY A 179 19.42 -16.94 -5.88
N ILE A 180 18.67 -16.60 -6.93
CA ILE A 180 19.20 -16.43 -8.30
C ILE A 180 20.28 -15.34 -8.34
N LEU A 181 20.01 -14.21 -7.71
CA LEU A 181 20.92 -13.07 -7.71
C LEU A 181 22.23 -13.35 -6.96
N ARG A 182 22.18 -14.14 -5.88
CA ARG A 182 23.37 -14.60 -5.16
C ARG A 182 24.26 -15.46 -6.05
N VAL A 183 23.67 -16.39 -6.79
CA VAL A 183 24.38 -17.26 -7.74
C VAL A 183 25.00 -16.42 -8.87
N SER A 184 24.33 -15.34 -9.26
CA SER A 184 24.77 -14.42 -10.31
C SER A 184 25.81 -13.37 -9.83
N GLY A 185 26.23 -13.42 -8.55
CA GLY A 185 27.27 -12.56 -7.99
C GLY A 185 26.88 -11.09 -7.78
N GLY A 186 25.58 -10.76 -7.81
CA GLY A 186 25.08 -9.38 -7.90
C GLY A 186 24.33 -8.85 -6.67
N VAL A 187 24.33 -9.56 -5.52
CA VAL A 187 23.54 -9.14 -4.35
C VAL A 187 24.32 -8.18 -3.46
N ASP A 188 23.77 -6.98 -3.26
CA ASP A 188 24.19 -6.04 -2.23
C ASP A 188 23.96 -6.65 -0.83
N GLU A 189 24.99 -6.69 0.01
CA GLU A 189 24.90 -7.19 1.41
C GLU A 189 23.78 -6.50 2.20
N LYS A 190 23.46 -5.24 1.86
CA LYS A 190 22.35 -4.50 2.47
C LYS A 190 20.98 -5.06 2.10
N LEU A 191 20.81 -5.50 0.85
CA LEU A 191 19.57 -6.14 0.38
C LEU A 191 19.33 -7.42 1.18
N GLU A 192 20.39 -8.19 1.37
CA GLU A 192 20.36 -9.43 2.15
C GLU A 192 20.00 -9.20 3.62
N ALA A 193 20.56 -8.15 4.24
CA ALA A 193 20.27 -7.78 5.61
C ALA A 193 18.81 -7.33 5.81
N ARG A 194 18.23 -6.58 4.85
CA ARG A 194 16.82 -6.16 4.89
C ARG A 194 15.86 -7.35 4.82
N PHE A 195 16.17 -8.34 3.99
CA PHE A 195 15.41 -9.60 3.92
C PHE A 195 15.53 -10.46 5.19
N LYS A 196 16.74 -10.57 5.75
CA LYS A 196 17.00 -11.36 6.98
C LYS A 196 16.40 -10.73 8.24
N GLY A 197 16.29 -9.40 8.29
CA GLY A 197 15.78 -8.67 9.45
C GLY A 197 14.27 -8.65 9.62
N GLY A 198 13.49 -9.31 8.75
CA GLY A 198 12.02 -9.31 8.80
C GLY A 198 11.35 -7.97 8.46
N GLN A 199 12.13 -6.93 8.17
CA GLN A 199 11.67 -5.57 7.87
C GLN A 199 11.31 -5.33 6.39
N ALA A 200 11.43 -6.35 5.54
CA ALA A 200 11.07 -6.23 4.13
C ALA A 200 9.55 -6.29 3.97
N LEU A 201 8.87 -5.17 4.24
CA LEU A 201 7.50 -4.97 3.77
C LEU A 201 7.54 -4.97 2.25
N LEU A 202 7.18 -6.11 1.66
CA LEU A 202 7.10 -6.29 0.21
C LEU A 202 5.84 -5.59 -0.31
N GLN A 203 5.98 -4.28 -0.49
CA GLN A 203 4.95 -3.41 -1.00
C GLN A 203 4.60 -3.76 -2.46
N PRO A 204 3.36 -3.48 -2.89
CA PRO A 204 3.05 -3.45 -4.30
C PRO A 204 3.97 -2.46 -5.04
N LEU A 205 4.38 -2.82 -6.24
CA LEU A 205 5.18 -1.96 -7.11
C LEU A 205 4.32 -0.89 -7.77
N ASP A 206 4.84 0.33 -7.81
CA ASP A 206 4.23 1.43 -8.56
C ASP A 206 4.38 1.20 -10.06
N VAL A 207 3.26 0.96 -10.75
CA VAL A 207 3.23 0.73 -12.20
C VAL A 207 2.99 2.01 -13.01
N SER A 208 2.76 3.15 -12.36
CA SER A 208 2.47 4.43 -13.05
C SER A 208 3.64 4.91 -13.92
N VAL A 209 4.87 4.50 -13.60
CA VAL A 209 6.06 4.80 -14.42
C VAL A 209 6.00 4.15 -15.81
N TYR A 210 5.16 3.12 -15.98
CA TYR A 210 4.95 2.40 -17.25
C TYR A 210 3.56 2.69 -17.84
N GLU A 211 2.91 3.79 -17.46
CA GLU A 211 1.52 4.06 -17.86
C GLU A 211 1.32 4.08 -19.39
N ALA A 212 2.34 4.49 -20.14
CA ALA A 212 2.30 4.53 -21.60
C ALA A 212 2.46 3.16 -22.28
N GLU A 213 2.86 2.11 -21.54
CA GLU A 213 3.20 0.81 -22.10
C GLU A 213 1.98 -0.10 -22.27
N LYS A 214 2.05 -0.94 -23.30
CA LYS A 214 1.09 -2.03 -23.49
C LYS A 214 1.42 -3.22 -22.60
N ARG A 215 0.41 -3.99 -22.18
CA ARG A 215 0.57 -5.10 -21.25
C ARG A 215 -0.25 -6.34 -21.65
N PRO A 216 0.27 -7.55 -21.42
CA PRO A 216 -0.44 -8.79 -21.68
C PRO A 216 -1.49 -9.05 -20.56
N THR A 217 -2.63 -8.38 -20.63
CA THR A 217 -3.68 -8.45 -19.59
C THR A 217 -4.20 -9.88 -19.36
N ALA A 218 -4.28 -10.69 -20.41
CA ALA A 218 -4.65 -12.10 -20.31
C ALA A 218 -3.66 -12.90 -19.44
N TRP A 219 -2.36 -12.65 -19.56
CA TRP A 219 -1.34 -13.31 -18.73
C TRP A 219 -1.51 -12.98 -17.26
N VAL A 220 -1.77 -11.72 -16.91
CA VAL A 220 -1.99 -11.29 -15.52
C VAL A 220 -3.21 -11.97 -14.92
N ARG A 221 -4.28 -12.11 -15.70
CA ARG A 221 -5.50 -12.84 -15.28
C ARG A 221 -5.21 -14.31 -15.02
N THR A 222 -4.52 -14.99 -15.93
CA THR A 222 -4.12 -16.39 -15.77
C THR A 222 -3.18 -16.57 -14.58
N PHE A 223 -2.18 -15.70 -14.43
CA PHE A 223 -1.23 -15.72 -13.31
C PHE A 223 -1.96 -15.64 -11.95
N ARG A 224 -2.97 -14.79 -11.83
CA ARG A 224 -3.75 -14.66 -10.58
C ARG A 224 -4.49 -15.95 -10.20
N GLN A 225 -4.87 -16.76 -11.18
CA GLN A 225 -5.59 -18.02 -10.97
C GLN A 225 -4.66 -19.19 -10.64
N MET A 226 -3.34 -19.02 -10.82
CA MET A 226 -2.34 -20.04 -10.50
C MET A 226 -2.16 -20.19 -8.99
N GLY A 227 -1.78 -21.41 -8.57
CA GLY A 227 -1.37 -21.65 -7.19
C GLY A 227 -0.08 -20.92 -6.84
N ARG A 228 0.13 -20.63 -5.55
CA ARG A 228 1.31 -19.89 -5.06
C ARG A 228 2.64 -20.46 -5.58
N GLY A 229 2.80 -21.78 -5.58
CA GLY A 229 4.01 -22.44 -6.07
C GLY A 229 4.24 -22.21 -7.57
N GLU A 230 3.17 -22.26 -8.37
CA GLU A 230 3.21 -22.02 -9.82
C GLU A 230 3.53 -20.55 -10.12
N GLN A 231 2.94 -19.61 -9.37
CA GLN A 231 3.24 -18.18 -9.48
C GLN A 231 4.72 -17.88 -9.23
N VAL A 232 5.29 -18.49 -8.18
CA VAL A 232 6.72 -18.34 -7.86
C VAL A 232 7.60 -18.92 -8.97
N ALA A 233 7.30 -20.13 -9.46
CA ALA A 233 8.05 -20.78 -10.53
C ALA A 233 7.98 -20.01 -11.87
N LEU A 234 6.83 -19.40 -12.16
CA LEU A 234 6.68 -18.58 -13.35
C LEU A 234 7.46 -17.27 -13.24
N LEU A 235 7.40 -16.59 -12.08
CA LEU A 235 8.22 -15.39 -11.83
C LEU A 235 9.71 -15.68 -11.94
N ASP A 236 10.15 -16.83 -11.41
CA ASP A 236 11.51 -17.34 -11.52
C ASP A 236 11.95 -17.44 -12.98
N THR A 237 11.14 -18.16 -13.79
CA THR A 237 11.39 -18.33 -15.22
C THR A 237 11.44 -17.00 -15.97
N CYS A 238 10.52 -16.07 -15.68
CA CYS A 238 10.52 -14.74 -16.29
C CYS A 238 11.77 -13.93 -15.92
N PHE A 239 12.21 -14.05 -14.67
CA PHE A 239 13.38 -13.35 -14.15
C PHE A 239 14.69 -13.88 -14.76
N GLU A 240 14.80 -15.18 -15.01
CA GLU A 240 15.96 -15.77 -15.70
C GLU A 240 16.16 -15.20 -17.11
N PHE A 241 15.09 -14.76 -17.79
CA PHE A 241 15.18 -14.10 -19.09
C PHE A 241 15.48 -12.60 -19.04
N CYS A 242 15.50 -12.01 -17.85
CA CYS A 242 15.86 -10.61 -17.68
C CYS A 242 17.39 -10.45 -17.70
N ASP A 243 17.87 -9.33 -18.24
CA ASP A 243 19.29 -8.99 -18.18
C ASP A 243 19.69 -8.41 -16.82
N SER A 244 21.00 -8.20 -16.60
CA SER A 244 21.51 -7.68 -15.33
C SER A 244 21.01 -6.27 -14.99
N HIS A 245 20.64 -5.45 -15.99
CA HIS A 245 20.08 -4.13 -15.77
C HIS A 245 18.64 -4.24 -15.26
N GLU A 246 17.84 -5.09 -15.90
CA GLU A 246 16.47 -5.40 -15.51
C GLU A 246 16.39 -6.02 -14.11
N HIS A 247 17.30 -6.95 -13.80
CA HIS A 247 17.44 -7.50 -12.44
C HIS A 247 17.62 -6.40 -11.40
N GLY A 248 18.49 -5.43 -11.68
CA GLY A 248 18.74 -4.30 -10.79
C GLY A 248 17.48 -3.45 -10.56
N LEU A 249 16.69 -3.20 -11.61
CA LEU A 249 15.45 -2.44 -11.51
C LEU A 249 14.38 -3.16 -10.68
N ILE A 250 14.20 -4.45 -10.91
CA ILE A 250 13.22 -5.27 -10.18
C ILE A 250 13.56 -5.32 -8.69
N VAL A 251 14.83 -5.57 -8.39
CA VAL A 251 15.35 -5.62 -7.01
C VAL A 251 15.23 -4.28 -6.31
N ALA A 252 15.60 -3.19 -6.98
CA ALA A 252 15.47 -1.85 -6.42
C ALA A 252 14.01 -1.48 -6.14
N SER A 253 13.07 -2.03 -6.92
CA SER A 253 11.64 -1.78 -6.76
C SER A 253 11.03 -2.54 -5.58
N PHE A 254 11.63 -3.66 -5.14
CA PHE A 254 11.20 -4.40 -3.96
C PHE A 254 11.59 -3.76 -2.61
N LEU A 255 12.25 -2.60 -2.63
CA LEU A 255 12.91 -1.95 -1.48
C LEU A 255 12.36 -0.56 -1.14
#